data_AF-A0A521I834-F1
#
_entry.id   AF-A0A521I834-F1
#
_cell.length_a   1.000
_cell.length_b   1.000
_cell.length_c   1.000
_cell.angle_alpha   90.00
_cell.angle_beta   90.00
_cell.angle_gamma   90.00
#
_symmetry.space_group_name_H-M   'P 1'
#
loop_
_entity.id
_entity.type
_entity.pdbx_description
1 polymer ?
#
loop_
_entity_poly.entity_id
_entity_poly.type
_entity_poly.pdbx_seq_one_letter_code
_entity_poly.pdbx_strand_id
1 'polypeptide(L)'
;MSRPSMGRRVALELRSARPMTWLGPIAATICGAIAAQGLLISGETLLRVAIAVLLTDAILGAWRAAWVNTDWTSPMRGWKATPTRAWMLVPYARLGSPAARFSQWLSSRAKFWREAVMPQVGQSLTAILVTGLIALSVALVLGAAAFILTLGALLLAPLESELGEHGAGRWARAFAEIGMAWLIGDAALSQIFPPLDSAIVALLFAVTYRGLLSVAARPRLGFAIVNVAQTALVIFLLARGALINATIVALAFGALILWQTLVRAGRADSKIFLGRAQWFVLLAMVISALGIPH
;
A
#
# COMPACT_ATOMS: atom_id res chain seq x y z
N MET A 1 16.17 42.07 -16.51
CA MET A 1 14.73 41.82 -16.37
C MET A 1 14.52 40.46 -15.70
N SER A 2 14.30 40.48 -14.39
CA SER A 2 14.03 39.31 -13.55
C SER A 2 12.56 38.91 -13.68
N ARG A 3 12.29 37.71 -14.20
CA ARG A 3 10.93 37.14 -14.20
C ARG A 3 10.49 36.89 -12.75
N PRO A 4 9.27 37.28 -12.34
CA PRO A 4 8.76 36.95 -11.03
C PRO A 4 8.65 35.43 -10.88
N SER A 5 9.12 34.90 -9.76
CA SER A 5 8.94 33.51 -9.37
C SER A 5 7.45 33.25 -9.13
N MET A 6 6.72 32.87 -10.17
CA MET A 6 5.35 32.39 -10.02
C MET A 6 5.36 31.24 -9.01
N GLY A 7 4.52 31.38 -7.98
CA GLY A 7 4.38 30.40 -6.91
C GLY A 7 4.22 29.01 -7.49
N ARG A 8 5.19 28.14 -7.19
CA ARG A 8 5.15 26.72 -7.53
C ARG A 8 3.98 26.12 -6.76
N ARG A 9 2.81 26.10 -7.39
CA ARG A 9 1.61 25.45 -6.87
C ARG A 9 2.01 23.99 -6.63
N VAL A 10 2.00 23.56 -5.39
CA VAL A 10 2.04 22.14 -5.05
C VAL A 10 0.73 21.59 -5.58
N ALA A 11 0.74 21.15 -6.84
CA ALA A 11 -0.33 20.35 -7.38
C ALA A 11 -0.28 19.05 -6.59
N LEU A 12 -1.07 18.98 -5.51
CA LEU A 12 -1.60 17.73 -5.00
C LEU A 12 -2.48 17.18 -6.11
N GLU A 13 -1.85 16.62 -7.15
CA GLU A 13 -2.54 15.68 -8.00
C GLU A 13 -2.85 14.49 -7.09
N LEU A 14 -4.04 14.51 -6.47
CA LEU A 14 -4.70 13.30 -6.00
C LEU A 14 -4.96 12.45 -7.25
N ARG A 15 -3.90 11.84 -7.78
CA ARG A 15 -4.03 10.72 -8.68
C ARG A 15 -4.51 9.59 -7.80
N SER A 16 -5.83 9.37 -7.83
CA SER A 16 -6.40 8.05 -7.54
C SER A 16 -5.50 7.05 -8.26
N ALA A 17 -4.76 6.26 -7.47
CA ALA A 17 -3.67 5.44 -7.96
C ALA A 17 -4.22 4.57 -9.07
N ARG A 18 -3.93 4.88 -10.35
CA ARG A 18 -4.54 4.23 -11.53
C ARG A 18 -4.55 2.72 -11.29
N PRO A 19 -5.70 2.14 -10.96
CA PRO A 19 -5.70 0.77 -10.52
C PRO A 19 -6.38 -0.03 -11.61
N MET A 20 -5.87 -1.22 -11.85
CA MET A 20 -6.69 -2.27 -12.46
C MET A 20 -7.81 -2.70 -11.48
N THR A 21 -7.89 -2.10 -10.29
CA THR A 21 -8.79 -2.39 -9.16
C THR A 21 -9.20 -1.14 -8.39
N TRP A 22 -10.07 -0.31 -8.97
CA TRP A 22 -10.54 0.95 -8.35
C TRP A 22 -11.28 0.76 -7.00
N LEU A 23 -11.60 -0.49 -6.66
CA LEU A 23 -12.30 -0.86 -5.44
C LEU A 23 -11.46 -1.71 -4.48
N GLY A 24 -10.17 -1.96 -4.78
CA GLY A 24 -9.35 -2.90 -4.01
C GLY A 24 -9.22 -2.51 -2.53
N PRO A 25 -8.54 -1.39 -2.21
CA PRO A 25 -8.35 -0.95 -0.83
C PRO A 25 -9.68 -0.61 -0.14
N ILE A 26 -10.59 0.09 -0.84
CA ILE A 26 -11.89 0.47 -0.29
C ILE A 26 -12.68 -0.77 0.14
N ALA A 27 -12.84 -1.75 -0.75
CA ALA A 27 -13.58 -2.96 -0.42
C ALA A 27 -12.87 -3.79 0.65
N ALA A 28 -11.53 -3.85 0.63
CA ALA A 28 -10.76 -4.51 1.68
C ALA A 28 -11.04 -3.89 3.05
N THR A 29 -11.00 -2.57 3.16
CA THR A 29 -11.29 -1.85 4.41
C THR A 29 -12.72 -2.04 4.88
N ILE A 30 -13.71 -1.99 3.97
CA ILE A 30 -15.10 -2.27 4.32
C ILE A 30 -15.27 -3.73 4.79
N CYS A 31 -14.66 -4.69 4.10
CA CYS A 31 -14.74 -6.11 4.50
C CYS A 31 -14.05 -6.37 5.84
N GLY A 32 -12.90 -5.73 6.10
CA GLY A 32 -12.24 -5.79 7.40
C GLY A 32 -13.10 -5.21 8.52
N ALA A 33 -13.78 -4.09 8.27
CA ALA A 33 -14.72 -3.50 9.22
C ALA A 33 -15.92 -4.43 9.49
N ILE A 34 -16.49 -5.04 8.44
CA ILE A 34 -17.56 -6.04 8.58
C ILE A 34 -17.07 -7.25 9.39
N ALA A 35 -15.83 -7.69 9.19
CA ALA A 35 -15.25 -8.79 9.97
C ALA A 35 -15.07 -8.48 11.46
N ALA A 36 -14.95 -7.20 11.84
CA ALA A 36 -14.72 -6.79 13.23
C ALA A 36 -15.99 -6.78 14.08
N GLN A 37 -17.09 -6.20 13.58
CA GLN A 37 -18.32 -5.98 14.36
C GLN A 37 -19.60 -6.49 13.67
N GLY A 38 -19.46 -7.16 12.51
CA GLY A 38 -20.60 -7.59 11.70
C GLY A 38 -21.31 -6.40 11.04
N LEU A 39 -22.63 -6.55 10.84
CA LEU A 39 -23.49 -5.56 10.16
C LEU A 39 -24.19 -4.60 11.14
N LEU A 40 -23.53 -4.20 12.22
CA LEU A 40 -24.07 -3.22 13.15
C LEU A 40 -23.94 -1.80 12.59
N ILE A 41 -25.06 -1.28 12.09
CA ILE A 41 -25.13 0.05 11.48
C ILE A 41 -25.43 1.07 12.60
N SER A 42 -24.40 1.81 13.00
CA SER A 42 -24.49 2.99 13.85
C SER A 42 -23.88 4.18 13.09
N GLY A 43 -24.34 5.40 13.39
CA GLY A 43 -23.75 6.61 12.79
C GLY A 43 -22.26 6.73 13.08
N GLU A 44 -21.84 6.32 14.28
CA GLU A 44 -20.42 6.28 14.66
C GLU A 44 -19.63 5.23 13.87
N THR A 45 -20.17 4.01 13.70
CA THR A 45 -19.48 2.96 12.94
C THR A 45 -19.33 3.36 11.48
N LEU A 46 -20.37 3.96 10.89
CA LEU A 46 -20.32 4.47 9.52
C LEU A 46 -19.28 5.59 9.35
N LEU A 47 -19.18 6.51 10.31
CA LEU A 47 -18.17 7.57 10.30
C LEU A 47 -16.75 7.00 10.41
N ARG A 48 -16.51 6.06 11.33
CA ARG A 48 -15.20 5.41 11.47
C ARG A 48 -14.79 4.64 10.22
N VAL A 49 -15.72 3.89 9.61
CA VAL A 49 -15.47 3.19 8.34
C VAL A 49 -15.17 4.19 7.22
N ALA A 50 -15.90 5.30 7.12
CA ALA A 50 -15.63 6.33 6.14
C ALA A 50 -14.23 6.96 6.32
N ILE A 51 -13.81 7.24 7.56
CA ILE A 51 -12.47 7.72 7.88
C ILE A 51 -11.41 6.67 7.53
N ALA A 52 -11.65 5.39 7.85
CA ALA A 52 -10.75 4.30 7.52
C ALA A 52 -10.58 4.13 6.00
N VAL A 53 -11.67 4.21 5.23
CA VAL A 53 -11.65 4.17 3.76
C VAL A 53 -10.87 5.35 3.18
N LEU A 54 -11.06 6.57 3.72
CA LEU A 54 -10.30 7.75 3.32
C LEU A 54 -8.80 7.57 3.60
N LEU A 55 -8.46 6.97 4.75
CA LEU A 55 -7.09 6.67 5.13
C LEU A 55 -6.44 5.65 4.19
N THR A 56 -7.10 4.53 3.91
CA THR A 56 -6.50 3.41 3.17
C THR A 56 -6.44 3.65 1.66
N ASP A 57 -7.46 4.27 1.07
CA ASP A 57 -7.49 4.54 -0.37
C ASP A 57 -6.81 5.86 -0.72
N ALA A 58 -7.35 6.99 -0.24
CA ALA A 58 -6.88 8.30 -0.67
C ALA A 58 -5.53 8.69 -0.06
N ILE A 59 -5.38 8.60 1.27
CA ILE A 59 -4.20 9.12 1.95
C ILE A 59 -3.01 8.17 1.78
N LEU A 60 -3.15 6.89 2.11
CA LEU A 60 -2.09 5.90 1.94
C LEU A 60 -1.77 5.65 0.46
N GLY A 61 -2.79 5.67 -0.41
CA GLY A 61 -2.57 5.62 -1.86
C GLY A 61 -1.76 6.80 -2.38
N ALA A 62 -2.04 8.02 -1.92
CA ALA A 62 -1.26 9.21 -2.27
C ALA A 62 0.18 9.16 -1.74
N TRP A 63 0.37 8.78 -0.47
CA TRP A 63 1.71 8.60 0.11
C TRP A 63 2.54 7.61 -0.71
N ARG A 64 1.96 6.44 -0.99
CA ARG A 64 2.62 5.39 -1.74
C ARG A 64 2.93 5.81 -3.17
N ALA A 65 1.98 6.45 -3.85
CA ALA A 65 2.21 6.98 -5.19
C ALA A 65 3.31 8.04 -5.20
N ALA A 66 3.38 8.91 -4.20
CA ALA A 66 4.45 9.89 -4.06
C ALA A 66 5.81 9.20 -3.85
N TRP A 67 5.87 8.14 -3.06
CA TRP A 67 7.11 7.40 -2.82
C TRP A 67 7.58 6.60 -4.03
N VAL A 68 6.71 5.77 -4.61
CA VAL A 68 7.05 4.82 -5.68
C VAL A 68 7.37 5.51 -7.00
N ASN A 69 6.68 6.62 -7.33
CA ASN A 69 6.93 7.35 -8.58
C ASN A 69 8.13 8.31 -8.49
N THR A 70 8.73 8.46 -7.31
CA THR A 70 9.91 9.31 -7.15
C THR A 70 11.15 8.56 -7.60
N ASP A 71 11.87 9.11 -8.57
CA ASP A 71 13.16 8.58 -8.98
C ASP A 71 14.23 8.93 -7.93
N TRP A 72 14.37 8.06 -6.93
CA TRP A 72 15.38 8.16 -5.88
C TRP A 72 16.81 7.97 -6.41
N THR A 73 16.98 7.40 -7.61
CA THR A 73 18.30 7.08 -8.17
C THR A 73 18.94 8.25 -8.90
N SER A 74 18.15 9.08 -9.58
CA SER A 74 18.63 10.27 -10.31
C SER A 74 19.48 11.23 -9.46
N PRO A 75 19.04 11.68 -8.26
CA PRO A 75 19.86 12.59 -7.45
C PRO A 75 21.14 11.94 -6.93
N MET A 76 21.13 10.62 -6.69
CA MET A 76 22.31 9.89 -6.20
C MET A 76 23.41 9.76 -7.25
N ARG A 77 23.08 9.76 -8.55
CA ARG A 77 24.08 9.74 -9.64
C ARG A 77 24.93 11.03 -9.68
N GLY A 78 24.35 12.16 -9.24
CA GLY A 78 25.06 13.46 -9.16
C GLY A 78 26.06 13.57 -8.01
N TRP A 79 26.05 12.65 -7.04
CA TRP A 79 26.91 12.70 -5.83
C TRP A 79 28.41 12.65 -6.14
N LYS A 80 28.82 12.09 -7.29
CA LYS A 80 30.24 11.88 -7.60
C LYS A 80 31.02 13.13 -8.05
N ALA A 81 30.41 14.31 -8.22
CA ALA A 81 31.03 15.36 -9.03
C ALA A 81 31.22 16.76 -8.40
N THR A 82 30.88 17.01 -7.13
CA THR A 82 30.99 18.37 -6.58
C THR A 82 31.95 18.50 -5.39
N PRO A 83 33.21 18.91 -5.62
CA PRO A 83 34.10 19.32 -4.54
C PRO A 83 33.52 20.58 -3.87
N THR A 84 33.04 20.44 -2.63
CA THR A 84 32.49 21.55 -1.86
C THR A 84 33.62 22.31 -1.17
N ARG A 85 33.85 23.58 -1.56
CA ARG A 85 34.58 24.55 -0.73
C ARG A 85 33.84 24.67 0.60
N ALA A 86 34.49 24.27 1.68
CA ALA A 86 33.95 24.28 3.03
C ALA A 86 33.38 25.66 3.36
N TRP A 87 32.09 25.72 3.69
CA TRP A 87 31.59 26.86 4.45
C TRP A 87 32.28 26.77 5.81
N MET A 88 33.19 27.71 6.07
CA MET A 88 33.96 27.80 7.30
C MET A 88 33.03 28.27 8.42
N LEU A 89 32.12 27.38 8.85
CA LEU A 89 31.03 27.67 9.78
C LEU A 89 31.48 27.79 11.23
N VAL A 90 32.76 27.48 11.53
CA VAL A 90 33.28 27.53 12.89
C VAL A 90 34.63 28.26 12.90
N PRO A 91 34.65 29.58 13.20
CA PRO A 91 35.88 30.38 13.28
C PRO A 91 36.88 29.86 14.32
N TYR A 92 36.43 29.02 15.25
CA TYR A 92 37.21 28.51 16.37
C TYR A 92 37.72 27.07 16.17
N ALA A 93 37.35 26.39 15.08
CA ALA A 93 37.80 25.03 14.82
C ALA A 93 39.14 25.05 14.07
N ARG A 94 40.22 24.64 14.75
CA ARG A 94 41.55 24.46 14.15
C ARG A 94 41.44 23.54 12.92
N LEU A 95 42.03 23.94 11.79
CA LEU A 95 42.04 23.14 10.56
C LEU A 95 42.59 21.73 10.86
N GLY A 96 41.84 20.70 10.46
CA GLY A 96 42.19 19.29 10.69
C GLY A 96 41.59 18.65 11.95
N SER A 97 40.94 19.41 12.83
CA SER A 97 40.22 18.87 13.99
C SER A 97 39.04 17.96 13.59
N PRO A 98 38.65 16.98 14.43
CA PRO A 98 37.48 16.13 14.17
C PRO A 98 36.19 16.95 14.03
N ALA A 99 36.05 18.05 14.78
CA ALA A 99 34.94 18.99 14.65
C ALA A 99 34.93 19.69 13.27
N ALA A 100 36.10 20.09 12.76
CA ALA A 100 36.21 20.67 11.41
C ALA A 100 35.81 19.64 10.33
N ARG A 101 36.26 18.38 10.44
CA ARG A 101 35.89 17.30 9.51
C ARG A 101 34.38 17.02 9.54
N PHE A 102 33.78 16.97 10.73
CA PHE A 102 32.34 16.79 10.88
C PHE A 102 31.55 17.95 10.27
N SER A 103 31.97 19.20 10.51
CA SER A 103 31.32 20.39 9.93
C SER A 103 31.43 20.41 8.39
N GLN A 104 32.59 20.02 7.84
CA GLN A 104 32.79 19.91 6.40
C GLN A 104 31.88 18.85 5.79
N TRP A 105 31.79 17.69 6.42
CA TRP A 105 30.90 16.61 6.02
C TRP A 105 29.41 16.98 6.11
N LEU A 106 29.00 17.72 7.15
CA LEU A 106 27.64 18.19 7.29
C LEU A 106 27.31 19.25 6.23
N SER A 107 28.24 20.18 5.96
CA SER A 107 28.07 21.23 4.96
C SER A 107 28.04 20.68 3.53
N SER A 108 28.85 19.66 3.23
CA SER A 108 28.83 18.99 1.92
C SER A 108 27.52 18.22 1.72
N ARG A 109 27.04 17.53 2.77
CA ARG A 109 25.70 16.92 2.77
C ARG A 109 24.59 17.94 2.60
N ALA A 110 24.59 19.03 3.36
CA ALA A 110 23.56 20.06 3.28
C ALA A 110 23.52 20.73 1.89
N LYS A 111 24.69 20.99 1.31
CA LYS A 111 24.80 21.54 -0.05
C LYS A 111 24.28 20.55 -1.10
N PHE A 112 24.65 19.27 -1.00
CA PHE A 112 24.10 18.23 -1.87
C PHE A 112 22.58 18.13 -1.75
N TRP A 113 22.05 18.13 -0.52
CA TRP A 113 20.62 18.11 -0.28
C TRP A 113 19.92 19.31 -0.92
N ARG A 114 20.49 20.51 -0.81
CA ARG A 114 19.91 21.74 -1.36
C ARG A 114 20.02 21.85 -2.88
N GLU A 115 21.15 21.46 -3.46
CA GLU A 115 21.46 21.68 -4.88
C GLU A 115 21.09 20.51 -5.78
N ALA A 116 21.21 19.26 -5.31
CA ALA A 116 20.93 18.07 -6.11
C ALA A 116 19.57 17.44 -5.77
N VAL A 117 19.25 17.29 -4.47
CA VAL A 117 18.05 16.54 -4.04
C VAL A 117 16.79 17.41 -4.05
N MET A 118 16.83 18.59 -3.43
CA MET A 118 15.68 19.49 -3.27
C MET A 118 15.01 19.92 -4.59
N PRO A 119 15.74 20.31 -5.67
CA PRO A 119 15.07 20.75 -6.89
C PRO A 119 14.34 19.61 -7.62
N GLN A 120 14.89 18.40 -7.59
CA GLN A 120 14.35 17.23 -8.29
C GLN A 120 13.27 16.51 -7.46
N VAL A 121 13.50 16.33 -6.16
CA VAL A 121 12.70 15.47 -5.28
C VAL A 121 11.93 16.27 -4.22
N GLY A 122 12.16 17.57 -4.08
CA GLY A 122 11.57 18.38 -3.00
C GLY A 122 10.03 18.40 -2.98
N GLN A 123 9.38 18.34 -4.15
CA GLN A 123 7.92 18.25 -4.20
C GLN A 123 7.42 16.87 -3.76
N SER A 124 8.11 15.80 -4.13
CA SER A 124 7.78 14.46 -3.64
C SER A 124 8.02 14.34 -2.14
N LEU A 125 9.13 14.85 -1.61
CA LEU A 125 9.43 14.83 -0.17
C LEU A 125 8.38 15.59 0.64
N THR A 126 7.96 16.76 0.17
CA THR A 126 6.89 17.51 0.83
C THR A 126 5.56 16.77 0.76
N ALA A 127 5.20 16.20 -0.40
CA ALA A 127 4.00 15.38 -0.54
C ALA A 127 4.02 14.17 0.37
N ILE A 128 5.15 13.44 0.44
CA ILE A 128 5.43 12.34 1.36
C ILE A 128 5.20 12.87 2.78
N LEU A 129 6.04 13.75 3.31
CA LEU A 129 5.94 14.24 4.69
C LEU A 129 4.53 14.70 5.09
N VAL A 130 3.86 15.49 4.24
CA VAL A 130 2.51 15.98 4.51
C VAL A 130 1.49 14.84 4.53
N THR A 131 1.47 13.98 3.51
CA THR A 131 0.52 12.85 3.46
C THR A 131 0.76 11.84 4.57
N GLY A 132 2.02 11.61 4.96
CA GLY A 132 2.37 10.71 6.08
C GLY A 132 1.95 11.27 7.43
N LEU A 133 2.16 12.56 7.67
CA LEU A 133 1.68 13.23 8.88
C LEU A 133 0.14 13.20 8.97
N ILE A 134 -0.55 13.46 7.86
CA ILE A 134 -2.01 13.36 7.79
C ILE A 134 -2.46 11.91 8.05
N ALA A 135 -1.82 10.92 7.41
CA ALA A 135 -2.13 9.50 7.61
C ALA A 135 -2.02 9.09 9.07
N LEU A 136 -0.90 9.43 9.71
CA LEU A 136 -0.64 9.12 11.11
C LEU A 136 -1.61 9.85 12.05
N SER A 137 -1.95 11.10 11.77
CA SER A 137 -2.92 11.86 12.56
C SER A 137 -4.32 11.25 12.47
N VAL A 138 -4.76 10.89 11.26
CA VAL A 138 -6.05 10.23 11.03
C VAL A 138 -6.08 8.85 11.70
N ALA A 139 -5.00 8.08 11.57
CA ALA A 139 -4.90 6.76 12.19
C ALA A 139 -4.89 6.84 13.72
N LEU A 140 -4.29 7.89 14.31
CA LEU A 140 -4.33 8.13 15.75
C LEU A 140 -5.76 8.36 16.26
N VAL A 141 -6.59 9.06 15.48
CA VAL A 141 -8.03 9.25 15.79
C VAL A 141 -8.81 7.93 15.73
N LEU A 142 -8.45 7.02 14.82
CA LEU A 142 -9.06 5.69 14.73
C LEU A 142 -8.63 4.75 15.87
N GLY A 143 -7.44 4.94 16.43
CA GLY A 143 -6.94 4.22 17.61
C GLY A 143 -5.50 3.70 17.45
N ALA A 144 -4.94 3.20 18.55
CA ALA A 144 -3.54 2.75 18.60
C ALA A 144 -3.23 1.60 17.63
N ALA A 145 -4.15 0.63 17.47
CA ALA A 145 -3.98 -0.48 16.54
C ALA A 145 -3.93 0.00 15.08
N ALA A 146 -4.86 0.87 14.68
CA ALA A 146 -4.88 1.49 13.35
C ALA A 146 -3.62 2.33 13.10
N PHE A 147 -3.13 3.05 14.11
CA PHE A 147 -1.89 3.82 14.04
C PHE A 147 -0.67 2.93 13.76
N ILE A 148 -0.50 1.82 14.49
CA ILE A 148 0.63 0.90 14.31
C ILE A 148 0.56 0.22 12.93
N LEU A 149 -0.62 -0.20 12.50
CA LEU A 149 -0.82 -0.75 11.15
C LEU A 149 -0.52 0.29 10.07
N THR A 150 -0.96 1.54 10.25
CA THR A 150 -0.65 2.62 9.31
C THR A 150 0.86 2.85 9.21
N LEU A 151 1.58 2.82 10.33
CA LEU A 151 3.04 2.92 10.34
C LEU A 151 3.68 1.76 9.56
N GLY A 152 3.21 0.52 9.76
CA GLY A 152 3.61 -0.63 8.96
C GLY A 152 3.34 -0.44 7.45
N ALA A 153 2.17 0.10 7.10
CA ALA A 153 1.81 0.36 5.71
C ALA A 153 2.70 1.42 5.05
N LEU A 154 3.08 2.47 5.79
CA LEU A 154 4.01 3.50 5.31
C LEU A 154 5.40 2.92 5.01
N LEU A 155 5.85 1.92 5.79
CA LEU A 155 7.14 1.23 5.59
C LEU A 155 7.14 0.26 4.38
N LEU A 156 5.97 -0.19 3.92
CA LEU A 156 5.88 -1.07 2.74
C LEU A 156 6.17 -0.33 1.42
N ALA A 157 5.90 0.97 1.34
CA ALA A 157 6.14 1.74 0.11
C ALA A 157 7.64 1.88 -0.24
N PRO A 158 8.55 2.16 0.72
CA PRO A 158 9.99 2.01 0.51
C PRO A 158 10.42 0.63 0.04
N LEU A 159 9.91 -0.42 0.69
CA LEU A 159 10.23 -1.80 0.31
C LEU A 159 9.78 -2.14 -1.11
N GLU A 160 8.62 -1.65 -1.54
CA GLU A 160 8.17 -1.81 -2.93
C GLU A 160 9.13 -1.14 -3.93
N SER A 161 9.57 0.07 -3.61
CA SER A 161 10.48 0.83 -4.48
C SER A 161 11.86 0.17 -4.59
N GLU A 162 12.42 -0.32 -3.48
CA GLU A 162 13.74 -0.94 -3.44
C GLU A 162 13.76 -2.34 -4.09
N LEU A 163 12.71 -3.14 -3.85
CA LEU A 163 12.61 -4.50 -4.37
C LEU A 163 12.14 -4.53 -5.83
N GLY A 164 11.70 -3.39 -6.36
CA GLY A 164 11.30 -3.19 -7.74
C GLY A 164 10.03 -3.92 -8.15
N GLU A 165 9.67 -3.81 -9.44
CA GLU A 165 8.44 -4.40 -9.99
C GLU A 165 8.47 -5.94 -10.08
N HIS A 166 9.56 -6.59 -9.68
CA HIS A 166 9.77 -8.02 -9.82
C HIS A 166 9.75 -8.72 -8.45
N GLY A 167 9.02 -9.84 -8.36
CA GLY A 167 9.03 -10.69 -7.18
C GLY A 167 8.44 -10.00 -5.93
N ALA A 168 9.32 -9.45 -5.09
CA ALA A 168 9.05 -9.00 -3.73
C ALA A 168 8.41 -7.61 -3.64
N GLY A 169 8.70 -6.67 -4.54
CA GLY A 169 7.99 -5.38 -4.54
C GLY A 169 6.50 -5.53 -4.88
N ARG A 170 6.15 -6.49 -5.75
CA ARG A 170 4.75 -6.87 -6.00
C ARG A 170 4.06 -7.50 -4.77
N TRP A 171 4.81 -8.14 -3.88
CA TRP A 171 4.27 -8.64 -2.60
C TRP A 171 3.99 -7.50 -1.65
N ALA A 172 4.94 -6.57 -1.48
CA ALA A 172 4.75 -5.37 -0.68
C ALA A 172 3.52 -4.57 -1.15
N ARG A 173 3.38 -4.39 -2.47
CA ARG A 173 2.20 -3.79 -3.10
C ARG A 173 0.90 -4.50 -2.72
N ALA A 174 0.85 -5.83 -2.91
CA ALA A 174 -0.38 -6.57 -2.68
C ALA A 174 -0.79 -6.59 -1.21
N PHE A 175 0.20 -6.69 -0.31
CA PHE A 175 -0.03 -6.62 1.12
C PHE A 175 -0.44 -5.20 1.56
N ALA A 176 0.17 -4.15 1.01
CA ALA A 176 -0.22 -2.77 1.31
C ALA A 176 -1.64 -2.43 0.82
N GLU A 177 -2.00 -2.81 -0.40
CA GLU A 177 -3.30 -2.44 -1.00
C GLU A 177 -4.47 -3.25 -0.44
N ILE A 178 -4.29 -4.53 -0.11
CA ILE A 178 -5.39 -5.39 0.34
C ILE A 178 -5.21 -5.83 1.79
N GLY A 179 -4.05 -6.37 2.14
CA GLY A 179 -3.80 -6.91 3.49
C GLY A 179 -3.91 -5.83 4.57
N MET A 180 -3.13 -4.75 4.43
CA MET A 180 -3.14 -3.63 5.38
C MET A 180 -4.46 -2.87 5.34
N ALA A 181 -5.07 -2.69 4.16
CA ALA A 181 -6.36 -2.04 4.05
C ALA A 181 -7.46 -2.80 4.81
N TRP A 182 -7.48 -4.13 4.73
CA TRP A 182 -8.37 -4.98 5.52
C TRP A 182 -8.09 -4.85 7.02
N LEU A 183 -6.84 -5.03 7.44
CA LEU A 183 -6.45 -4.98 8.85
C LEU A 183 -6.73 -3.62 9.49
N ILE A 184 -6.55 -2.52 8.76
CA ILE A 184 -6.88 -1.17 9.23
C ILE A 184 -8.39 -1.00 9.37
N GLY A 185 -9.18 -1.55 8.43
CA GLY A 185 -10.63 -1.54 8.52
C GLY A 185 -11.16 -2.29 9.73
N ASP A 186 -10.58 -3.45 10.02
CA ASP A 186 -10.88 -4.24 11.22
C ASP A 186 -10.50 -3.45 12.49
N ALA A 187 -9.25 -3.00 12.60
CA ALA A 187 -8.74 -2.26 13.75
C ALA A 187 -9.49 -0.95 14.02
N ALA A 188 -10.04 -0.29 12.99
CA ALA A 188 -10.82 0.93 13.12
C ALA A 188 -12.12 0.72 13.92
N LEU A 189 -12.70 -0.48 13.87
CA LEU A 189 -13.91 -0.83 14.61
C LEU A 189 -13.60 -1.63 15.88
N SER A 190 -12.72 -2.62 15.83
CA SER A 190 -12.40 -3.45 17.00
C SER A 190 -11.60 -2.70 18.08
N GLN A 191 -10.91 -1.60 17.73
CA GLN A 191 -10.01 -0.81 18.61
C GLN A 191 -8.82 -1.58 19.21
N ILE A 192 -8.81 -2.91 19.09
CA ILE A 192 -7.77 -3.83 19.51
C ILE A 192 -7.01 -4.29 18.26
N PHE A 193 -5.86 -4.93 18.44
CA PHE A 193 -5.19 -5.59 17.32
C PHE A 193 -6.10 -6.66 16.68
N PRO A 194 -6.17 -6.69 15.33
CA PRO A 194 -6.95 -7.68 14.59
C PRO A 194 -6.69 -9.12 15.08
N PRO A 195 -7.73 -9.94 15.27
CA PRO A 195 -7.54 -11.34 15.61
C PRO A 195 -6.80 -12.08 14.50
N LEU A 196 -6.14 -13.18 14.86
CA LEU A 196 -5.35 -14.00 13.92
C LEU A 196 -6.19 -14.45 12.72
N ASP A 197 -7.49 -14.69 12.90
CA ASP A 197 -8.39 -15.11 11.82
C ASP A 197 -8.57 -14.05 10.74
N SER A 198 -8.82 -12.80 11.15
CA SER A 198 -8.90 -11.66 10.25
C SER A 198 -7.57 -11.44 9.53
N ALA A 199 -6.44 -11.61 10.23
CA ALA A 199 -5.11 -11.49 9.64
C ALA A 199 -4.80 -12.59 8.61
N ILE A 200 -5.21 -13.85 8.86
CA ILE A 200 -5.07 -14.95 7.89
C ILE A 200 -5.88 -14.66 6.64
N VAL A 201 -7.13 -14.21 6.79
CA VAL A 201 -8.00 -13.88 5.65
C VAL A 201 -7.43 -12.71 4.85
N ALA A 202 -6.98 -11.65 5.51
CA ALA A 202 -6.31 -10.51 4.88
C ALA A 202 -5.06 -10.96 4.09
N LEU A 203 -4.25 -11.86 4.65
CA LEU A 203 -3.08 -12.42 3.98
C LEU A 203 -3.47 -13.24 2.74
N LEU A 204 -4.47 -14.11 2.83
CA LEU A 204 -4.93 -14.93 1.71
C LEU A 204 -5.48 -14.10 0.55
N PHE A 205 -6.19 -13.00 0.84
CA PHE A 205 -6.62 -12.06 -0.19
C PHE A 205 -5.46 -11.27 -0.78
N ALA A 206 -4.48 -10.85 0.03
CA ALA A 206 -3.25 -10.23 -0.48
C ALA A 206 -2.47 -11.19 -1.40
N VAL A 207 -2.36 -12.48 -1.06
CA VAL A 207 -1.73 -13.52 -1.90
C VAL A 207 -2.52 -13.71 -3.20
N THR A 208 -3.86 -13.75 -3.12
CA THR A 208 -4.74 -13.85 -4.29
C THR A 208 -4.50 -12.68 -5.24
N TYR A 209 -4.46 -11.45 -4.71
CA TYR A 209 -4.21 -10.25 -5.49
C TYR A 209 -2.81 -10.21 -6.10
N ARG A 210 -1.79 -10.65 -5.34
CA ARG A 210 -0.43 -10.84 -5.85
C ARG A 210 -0.40 -11.80 -7.04
N GLY A 211 -1.15 -12.89 -6.94
CA GLY A 211 -1.31 -13.89 -8.00
C GLY A 211 -1.94 -13.26 -9.25
N LEU A 212 -3.04 -12.50 -9.09
CA LEU A 212 -3.70 -11.78 -10.18
C LEU A 212 -2.77 -10.77 -10.87
N LEU A 213 -2.02 -9.97 -10.12
CA LEU A 213 -1.00 -9.06 -10.68
C LEU A 213 0.13 -9.81 -11.43
N SER A 214 0.33 -11.10 -11.15
CA SER A 214 1.32 -11.92 -11.87
C SER A 214 0.79 -12.48 -13.18
N VAL A 215 -0.52 -12.57 -13.38
CA VAL A 215 -1.12 -13.26 -14.53
C VAL A 215 -0.64 -12.65 -15.85
N ALA A 216 -0.54 -11.32 -15.93
CA ALA A 216 -0.10 -10.62 -17.14
C ALA A 216 1.36 -10.93 -17.52
N ALA A 217 2.25 -11.10 -16.54
CA ALA A 217 3.69 -11.29 -16.79
C ALA A 217 4.13 -12.76 -16.75
N ARG A 218 3.50 -13.58 -15.89
CA ARG A 218 3.83 -14.99 -15.64
C ARG A 218 2.53 -15.76 -15.38
N PRO A 219 1.73 -16.09 -16.41
CA PRO A 219 0.38 -16.62 -16.25
C PRO A 219 0.33 -17.93 -15.45
N ARG A 220 1.25 -18.88 -15.73
CA ARG A 220 1.30 -20.17 -15.01
C ARG A 220 1.51 -19.99 -13.50
N LEU A 221 2.50 -19.19 -13.12
CA LEU A 221 2.80 -18.89 -11.72
C LEU A 221 1.66 -18.09 -11.07
N GLY A 222 1.12 -17.09 -11.77
CA GLY A 222 0.01 -16.27 -11.27
C GLY A 222 -1.22 -17.10 -10.93
N PHE A 223 -1.65 -17.96 -11.85
CA PHE A 223 -2.78 -18.86 -11.58
C PHE A 223 -2.49 -19.88 -10.48
N ALA A 224 -1.26 -20.40 -10.38
CA ALA A 224 -0.90 -21.31 -9.29
C ALA A 224 -1.03 -20.63 -7.93
N ILE A 225 -0.51 -19.40 -7.79
CA ILE A 225 -0.61 -18.60 -6.55
C ILE A 225 -2.08 -18.32 -6.21
N VAL A 226 -2.87 -17.86 -7.19
CA VAL A 226 -4.30 -17.59 -7.01
C VAL A 226 -5.03 -18.84 -6.51
N ASN A 227 -4.84 -19.97 -7.19
CA ASN A 227 -5.60 -21.19 -6.88
C ASN A 227 -5.21 -21.75 -5.50
N VAL A 228 -3.92 -21.72 -5.14
CA VAL A 228 -3.46 -22.14 -3.80
C VAL A 228 -4.07 -21.24 -2.72
N ALA A 229 -4.04 -19.92 -2.89
CA ALA A 229 -4.62 -19.00 -1.91
C ALA A 229 -6.14 -19.14 -1.78
N GLN A 230 -6.85 -19.30 -2.89
CA GLN A 230 -8.30 -19.53 -2.92
C GLN A 230 -8.68 -20.84 -2.24
N THR A 231 -7.93 -21.92 -2.51
CA THR A 231 -8.15 -23.23 -1.89
C THR A 231 -7.90 -23.15 -0.39
N ALA A 232 -6.81 -22.51 0.03
CA ALA A 232 -6.50 -22.29 1.44
C ALA A 232 -7.58 -21.46 2.15
N LEU A 233 -8.15 -20.46 1.49
CA LEU A 233 -9.27 -19.66 2.04
C LEU A 233 -10.53 -20.51 2.25
N VAL A 234 -10.89 -21.35 1.28
CA VAL A 234 -12.04 -22.27 1.44
C VAL A 234 -11.79 -23.26 2.57
N ILE A 235 -10.61 -23.87 2.63
CA ILE A 235 -10.23 -24.79 3.72
C ILE A 235 -10.29 -24.09 5.08
N PHE A 236 -9.79 -22.86 5.16
CA PHE A 236 -9.83 -22.06 6.39
C PHE A 236 -11.27 -21.81 6.86
N LEU A 237 -12.18 -21.42 5.96
CA LEU A 237 -13.59 -21.21 6.29
C LEU A 237 -14.28 -22.51 6.72
N LEU A 238 -13.97 -23.63 6.07
CA LEU A 238 -14.47 -24.96 6.47
C LEU A 238 -13.98 -25.36 7.87
N ALA A 239 -12.69 -25.14 8.17
CA ALA A 239 -12.11 -25.43 9.47
C ALA A 239 -12.73 -24.60 10.60
N ARG A 240 -13.25 -23.41 10.27
CA ARG A 240 -13.98 -22.52 11.19
C ARG A 240 -15.48 -22.85 11.30
N GLY A 241 -15.98 -23.86 10.58
CA GLY A 241 -17.38 -24.26 10.61
C GLY A 241 -18.33 -23.37 9.79
N ALA A 242 -17.81 -22.40 9.02
CA ALA A 242 -18.59 -21.51 8.19
C ALA A 242 -18.96 -22.18 6.85
N LEU A 243 -19.68 -23.30 6.91
CA LEU A 243 -19.98 -24.16 5.75
C LEU A 243 -20.65 -23.41 4.60
N ILE A 244 -21.68 -22.62 4.90
CA ILE A 244 -22.44 -21.85 3.89
C ILE A 244 -21.51 -20.87 3.17
N ASN A 245 -20.72 -20.09 3.91
CA ASN A 245 -19.81 -19.09 3.36
C ASN A 245 -18.72 -19.77 2.52
N ALA A 246 -18.16 -20.87 3.02
CA ALA A 246 -17.18 -21.68 2.29
C ALA A 246 -17.74 -22.20 0.97
N THR A 247 -18.98 -22.70 0.94
CA THR A 247 -19.64 -23.17 -0.29
C THR A 247 -19.83 -22.04 -1.30
N ILE A 248 -20.31 -20.86 -0.87
CA ILE A 248 -20.52 -19.74 -1.81
C ILE A 248 -19.18 -19.23 -2.35
N VAL A 249 -18.15 -19.10 -1.50
CA VAL A 249 -16.80 -18.72 -1.92
C VAL A 249 -16.21 -19.76 -2.89
N ALA A 250 -16.39 -21.05 -2.62
CA ALA A 250 -15.95 -22.13 -3.51
C ALA A 250 -16.65 -22.08 -4.87
N LEU A 251 -17.95 -21.79 -4.92
CA LEU A 251 -18.70 -21.61 -6.17
C LEU A 251 -18.19 -20.40 -6.96
N ALA A 252 -17.96 -19.26 -6.29
CA ALA A 252 -17.42 -18.06 -6.92
C ALA A 252 -16.02 -18.30 -7.51
N PHE A 253 -15.14 -18.99 -6.78
CA PHE A 253 -13.81 -19.36 -7.28
C PHE A 253 -13.85 -20.47 -8.34
N GLY A 254 -14.80 -21.40 -8.26
CA GLY A 254 -15.03 -22.40 -9.31
C GLY A 254 -15.36 -21.75 -10.66
N ALA A 255 -16.25 -20.76 -10.66
CA ALA A 255 -16.54 -19.95 -11.84
C ALA A 255 -15.28 -19.24 -12.38
N LEU A 256 -14.46 -18.71 -11.48
CA LEU A 256 -13.19 -18.06 -11.84
C LEU A 256 -12.20 -19.06 -12.46
N ILE A 257 -12.07 -20.28 -11.90
CA ILE A 257 -11.21 -21.35 -12.43
C ILE A 257 -11.65 -21.77 -13.83
N LEU A 258 -12.96 -21.93 -14.06
CA LEU A 258 -13.48 -22.21 -15.41
C LEU A 258 -13.06 -21.12 -16.39
N TRP A 259 -13.13 -19.85 -15.99
CA TRP A 259 -12.66 -18.75 -16.84
C TRP A 259 -11.14 -18.77 -17.06
N GLN A 260 -10.34 -19.19 -16.08
CA GLN A 260 -8.90 -19.35 -16.27
C GLN A 260 -8.58 -20.34 -17.40
N THR A 261 -9.39 -21.37 -17.62
CA THR A 261 -9.17 -22.33 -18.71
C THR A 261 -9.27 -21.68 -20.09
N LEU A 262 -10.19 -20.73 -20.27
CA LEU A 262 -10.37 -19.97 -21.51
C LEU A 262 -9.16 -19.07 -21.79
N VAL A 263 -8.62 -18.42 -20.76
CA VAL A 263 -7.41 -17.58 -20.86
C VAL A 263 -6.19 -18.45 -21.18
N ARG A 264 -6.04 -19.61 -20.52
CA ARG A 264 -4.94 -20.56 -20.77
C ARG A 264 -4.98 -21.14 -22.20
N ALA A 265 -6.19 -21.30 -22.76
CA ALA A 265 -6.38 -21.72 -24.14
C ALA A 265 -6.12 -20.61 -25.17
N GLY A 266 -5.71 -19.41 -24.73
CA GLY A 266 -5.45 -18.26 -25.61
C GLY A 266 -6.70 -17.62 -26.20
N ARG A 267 -7.90 -17.98 -25.71
CA ARG A 267 -9.19 -17.52 -26.26
C ARG A 267 -9.68 -16.20 -25.68
N ALA A 268 -9.04 -15.69 -24.62
CA ALA A 268 -9.45 -14.48 -23.92
C ALA A 268 -8.25 -13.63 -23.48
N ASP A 269 -8.39 -12.31 -23.56
CA ASP A 269 -7.38 -11.35 -23.12
C ASP A 269 -7.28 -11.33 -21.58
N SER A 270 -6.04 -11.36 -21.07
CA SER A 270 -5.69 -11.21 -19.65
C SER A 270 -6.30 -9.95 -19.02
N LYS A 271 -6.45 -8.85 -19.77
CA LYS A 271 -7.06 -7.62 -19.24
C LYS A 271 -8.55 -7.79 -18.92
N ILE A 272 -9.28 -8.43 -19.83
CA ILE A 272 -10.72 -8.72 -19.66
C ILE A 272 -10.91 -9.70 -18.51
N PHE A 273 -10.04 -10.70 -18.40
CA PHE A 273 -10.04 -11.63 -17.27
C PHE A 273 -9.90 -10.91 -15.94
N LEU A 274 -8.92 -10.01 -15.80
CA LEU A 274 -8.67 -9.30 -14.54
C LEU A 274 -9.86 -8.43 -14.12
N GLY A 275 -10.51 -7.73 -15.06
CA GLY A 275 -11.70 -6.93 -14.77
C GLY A 275 -12.88 -7.78 -14.27
N ARG A 276 -13.04 -9.01 -14.78
CA ARG A 276 -14.09 -9.94 -14.30
C ARG A 276 -13.71 -10.61 -12.99
N ALA A 277 -12.45 -11.02 -12.85
CA ALA A 277 -11.94 -11.66 -11.65
C ALA A 277 -12.15 -10.78 -10.40
N GLN A 278 -12.06 -9.46 -10.55
CA GLN A 278 -12.30 -8.51 -9.47
C GLN A 278 -13.66 -8.71 -8.80
N TRP A 279 -14.74 -8.92 -9.55
CA TRP A 279 -16.08 -9.10 -8.98
C TRP A 279 -16.20 -10.36 -8.13
N PHE A 280 -15.61 -11.47 -8.59
CA PHE A 280 -15.61 -12.72 -7.83
C PHE A 280 -14.76 -12.61 -6.55
N VAL A 281 -13.63 -11.89 -6.62
CA VAL A 281 -12.79 -11.64 -5.43
C VAL A 281 -13.52 -10.74 -4.44
N LEU A 282 -14.16 -9.67 -4.90
CA LEU A 282 -14.96 -8.77 -4.05
C LEU A 282 -16.10 -9.52 -3.37
N LEU A 283 -16.84 -10.35 -4.12
CA LEU A 283 -17.89 -11.20 -3.56
C LEU A 283 -17.33 -12.14 -2.49
N ALA A 284 -16.21 -12.80 -2.78
CA ALA A 284 -15.56 -13.68 -1.82
C ALA A 284 -15.09 -12.94 -0.57
N MET A 285 -14.58 -11.70 -0.69
CA MET A 285 -14.17 -10.87 0.44
C MET A 285 -15.33 -10.56 1.37
N VAL A 286 -16.46 -10.13 0.84
CA VAL A 286 -17.66 -9.82 1.62
C VAL A 286 -18.17 -11.07 2.34
N ILE A 287 -18.25 -12.20 1.64
CA ILE A 287 -18.76 -13.46 2.22
C ILE A 287 -17.81 -14.02 3.28
N SER A 288 -16.50 -13.94 3.04
CA SER A 288 -15.50 -14.32 4.03
C SER A 288 -15.57 -13.44 5.27
N ALA A 289 -15.75 -12.13 5.12
CA ALA A 289 -15.89 -11.21 6.24
C ALA A 289 -17.08 -11.56 7.15
N LEU A 290 -18.21 -11.93 6.55
CA LEU A 290 -19.40 -12.39 7.29
C LEU A 290 -19.23 -13.77 7.94
N GLY A 291 -18.18 -14.52 7.60
CA GLY A 291 -17.93 -15.87 8.10
C GLY A 291 -16.91 -15.93 9.23
N ILE A 292 -16.28 -14.79 9.57
CA ILE A 292 -15.33 -14.71 10.68
C ILE A 292 -16.15 -14.51 11.96
N PRO A 293 -16.00 -15.39 12.98
CA PRO A 293 -16.69 -15.22 14.25
C PRO A 293 -16.18 -13.96 14.97
N HIS A 294 -17.11 -13.19 15.53
CA HIS A 294 -16.86 -11.99 16.34
C HIS A 294 -16.68 -12.34 17.82
#